data_AF-A0A504LWL1-F1
#
_entry.id   AF-A0A504LWL1-F1
#
_cell.length_a   1.000
_cell.length_b   1.000
_cell.length_c   1.000
_cell.angle_alpha   90.00
_cell.angle_beta   90.00
_cell.angle_gamma   90.00
#
_symmetry.space_group_name_H-M   'P 1'
#
loop_
_entity.id
_entity.type
_entity.pdbx_description
1 polymer ?
#
loop_
_entity_poly.entity_id
_entity_poly.type
_entity_poly.pdbx_seq_one_letter_code
_entity_poly.pdbx_strand_id
1 'polypeptide(L)'
;MRRITIAIACAMLSLPAAGRASAADCRHIMESNVKIASMQHYSAILASAARKGWNYAPAAIDSGAKRHFEEMKLQLLDAGFAVVPVGTRPQCSGSEVASK
;
A
#
# COMPACT_ATOMS: atom_id res chain seq x y z
N MET A 1 53.78 -3.42 -23.45
CA MET A 1 52.59 -4.06 -24.04
C MET A 1 52.41 -5.44 -23.42
N ARG A 2 51.31 -5.67 -22.69
CA ARG A 2 50.85 -7.01 -22.28
C ARG A 2 49.32 -6.92 -22.16
N ARG A 3 48.60 -7.47 -23.13
CA ARG A 3 47.13 -7.54 -23.13
C ARG A 3 46.75 -8.70 -22.22
N ILE A 4 46.09 -8.41 -21.09
CA ILE A 4 45.50 -9.44 -20.23
C ILE A 4 44.00 -9.36 -20.42
N THR A 5 43.49 -10.27 -21.24
CA THR A 5 42.07 -10.48 -21.48
C THR A 5 41.54 -11.30 -20.30
N ILE A 6 40.81 -10.68 -19.38
CA ILE A 6 40.11 -11.41 -18.32
C ILE A 6 38.80 -11.89 -18.92
N ALA A 7 38.71 -13.19 -19.16
CA ALA A 7 37.47 -13.84 -19.56
C ALA A 7 36.48 -13.78 -18.38
N ILE A 8 35.43 -12.98 -18.54
CA ILE A 8 34.30 -12.94 -17.61
C ILE A 8 33.50 -14.22 -17.84
N ALA A 9 33.63 -15.18 -16.93
CA ALA A 9 32.75 -16.34 -16.90
C ALA A 9 31.38 -15.91 -16.37
N CYS A 10 30.41 -15.76 -17.27
CA CYS A 10 28.99 -15.65 -16.94
C CYS A 10 28.52 -16.97 -16.32
N ALA A 11 28.67 -17.13 -15.00
CA ALA A 11 27.91 -18.10 -14.24
C ALA A 11 26.47 -17.59 -14.15
N MET A 12 25.68 -17.89 -15.19
CA MET A 12 24.23 -17.83 -15.17
C MET A 12 23.73 -18.85 -14.14
N LEU A 13 23.70 -18.45 -12.87
CA LEU A 13 22.82 -19.08 -11.89
C LEU A 13 21.41 -18.56 -12.16
N SER A 14 20.81 -19.08 -13.22
CA SER A 14 19.37 -19.14 -13.41
C SER A 14 18.78 -19.96 -12.28
N LEU A 15 18.57 -19.31 -11.13
CA LEU A 15 17.70 -19.82 -10.09
C LEU A 15 16.27 -19.76 -10.68
N PRO A 16 15.56 -20.90 -10.79
CA PRO A 16 14.16 -20.84 -11.15
C PRO A 16 13.46 -19.98 -10.11
N ALA A 17 12.60 -19.08 -10.57
CA ALA A 17 11.74 -18.25 -9.74
C ALA A 17 10.98 -19.11 -8.72
N ALA A 18 11.54 -19.28 -7.52
CA ALA A 18 10.75 -19.67 -6.37
C ALA A 18 10.15 -18.39 -5.79
N GLY A 19 9.31 -17.73 -6.60
CA GLY A 19 8.23 -16.95 -6.06
C GLY A 19 7.40 -17.93 -5.26
N ARG A 20 7.65 -18.00 -3.94
CA ARG A 20 6.68 -18.58 -3.03
C ARG A 20 5.50 -17.62 -3.07
N ALA A 21 4.63 -17.79 -4.04
CA ALA A 21 3.25 -17.38 -3.95
C ALA A 21 2.63 -18.22 -2.82
N SER A 22 2.95 -17.84 -1.59
CA SER A 22 2.35 -18.39 -0.39
C SER A 22 0.93 -17.84 -0.34
N ALA A 23 -0.04 -18.60 -0.85
CA ALA A 23 -1.47 -18.27 -0.85
C ALA A 23 -1.78 -16.83 -1.27
N ALA A 24 -1.95 -16.59 -2.58
CA ALA A 24 -2.66 -15.44 -3.17
C ALA A 24 -2.89 -14.27 -2.19
N ASP A 25 -1.88 -13.40 -2.08
CA ASP A 25 -1.78 -12.24 -1.17
C ASP A 25 -3.09 -11.47 -1.06
N CYS A 26 -3.88 -11.81 -0.05
CA CYS A 26 -5.17 -11.20 0.19
C CYS A 26 -4.97 -9.85 0.88
N ARG A 27 -4.50 -8.85 0.12
CA ARG A 27 -4.22 -7.48 0.57
C ARG A 27 -5.52 -6.67 0.70
N HIS A 28 -6.49 -7.20 1.42
CA HIS A 28 -7.74 -6.51 1.69
C HIS A 28 -7.59 -5.62 2.92
N ILE A 29 -7.99 -4.36 2.80
CA ILE A 29 -8.05 -3.40 3.91
C ILE A 29 -9.46 -2.84 4.02
N MET A 30 -9.99 -2.81 5.23
CA MET A 30 -11.31 -2.24 5.49
C MET A 30 -11.30 -0.73 5.23
N GLU A 31 -12.29 -0.21 4.50
CA GLU A 31 -12.43 1.21 4.23
C GLU A 31 -12.51 2.05 5.51
N SER A 32 -13.13 1.54 6.58
CA SER A 32 -13.13 2.19 7.89
C SER A 32 -11.74 2.34 8.48
N ASN A 33 -10.86 1.36 8.30
CA ASN A 33 -9.47 1.43 8.76
C ASN A 33 -8.70 2.48 7.96
N VAL A 34 -8.92 2.54 6.64
CA VAL A 34 -8.33 3.58 5.79
C VAL A 34 -8.82 4.96 6.22
N LYS A 35 -10.12 5.10 6.55
CA LYS A 35 -10.68 6.37 7.03
C LYS A 35 -10.07 6.80 8.36
N ILE A 36 -9.93 5.89 9.31
CA ILE A 36 -9.30 6.17 10.61
C ILE A 36 -7.84 6.62 10.41
N ALA A 37 -7.06 5.86 9.64
CA ALA A 37 -5.66 6.19 9.35
C ALA A 37 -5.52 7.53 8.63
N SER A 38 -6.37 7.78 7.63
CA SER A 38 -6.43 9.06 6.90
C SER A 38 -6.69 10.24 7.84
N MET A 39 -7.70 10.13 8.72
CA MET A 39 -8.04 11.20 9.65
C MET A 39 -6.95 11.44 10.70
N GLN A 40 -6.28 10.39 11.17
CA GLN A 40 -5.13 10.51 12.08
C GLN A 40 -3.98 11.27 11.40
N HIS A 41 -3.64 10.93 10.16
CA HIS A 41 -2.58 11.61 9.44
C HIS A 41 -2.94 13.06 9.10
N TYR A 42 -4.17 13.29 8.61
CA TYR A 42 -4.64 14.63 8.26
C TYR A 42 -4.72 15.55 9.50
N SER A 43 -5.15 15.04 10.65
CA SER A 43 -5.14 15.83 11.89
C SER A 43 -3.72 16.20 12.34
N ALA A 44 -2.72 15.33 12.14
CA ALA A 44 -1.32 15.65 12.39
C ALA A 44 -0.81 16.77 11.47
N ILE A 45 -1.22 16.78 10.19
CA ILE A 45 -0.93 17.87 9.24
C ILE A 45 -1.54 19.19 9.74
N LEU A 46 -2.82 19.19 10.11
CA LEU A 46 -3.51 20.38 10.63
C LEU A 46 -2.84 20.90 11.91
N ALA A 47 -2.48 20.00 12.83
CA ALA A 47 -1.77 20.38 14.06
C ALA A 47 -0.41 21.02 13.76
N SER A 48 0.32 20.51 12.76
CA SER A 48 1.58 21.10 12.29
C SER A 48 1.39 22.48 11.68
N ALA A 49 0.33 22.67 10.89
CA ALA A 49 -0.01 23.94 10.29
C ALA A 49 -0.41 24.98 11.37
N ALA A 50 -1.23 24.58 12.34
CA ALA A 50 -1.64 25.42 13.46
C ALA A 50 -0.44 25.90 14.30
N ARG A 51 0.54 25.02 14.57
CA ARG A 51 1.80 25.40 15.24
C ARG A 51 2.61 26.43 14.45
N LYS A 52 2.41 26.53 13.13
CA LYS A 52 3.03 27.52 12.25
C LYS A 52 2.17 28.78 12.07
N GLY A 53 1.08 28.93 12.84
CA GLY A 53 0.16 30.07 12.75
C GLY A 53 -0.87 30.00 11.63
N TRP A 54 -0.95 28.89 10.90
CA TRP A 54 -1.96 28.70 9.86
C TRP A 54 -3.28 28.27 10.47
N ASN A 55 -4.35 28.97 10.14
CA ASN A 55 -5.70 28.60 10.56
C ASN A 55 -6.59 28.41 9.33
N TYR A 56 -7.26 27.27 9.24
CA TYR A 56 -8.12 26.92 8.11
C TYR A 56 -9.58 27.06 8.52
N ALA A 57 -10.41 27.62 7.64
CA ALA A 57 -11.85 27.63 7.84
C ALA A 57 -12.41 26.20 7.93
N PRO A 58 -13.48 25.95 8.71
CA PRO A 58 -14.06 24.60 8.84
C PRO A 58 -14.36 23.91 7.50
N ALA A 59 -14.93 24.63 6.53
CA ALA A 59 -15.20 24.07 5.21
C ALA A 59 -13.93 23.64 4.44
N ALA A 60 -12.80 24.33 4.65
CA ALA A 60 -11.51 23.94 4.08
C ALA A 60 -10.94 22.69 4.77
N ILE A 61 -11.16 22.56 6.09
CA ILE A 61 -10.78 21.36 6.86
C ILE A 61 -11.56 20.16 6.34
N ASP A 62 -12.89 20.27 6.19
CA ASP A 62 -13.76 19.18 5.75
C ASP A 62 -13.45 18.72 4.32
N SER A 63 -13.31 19.68 3.40
CA SER A 63 -12.96 19.37 2.01
C SER A 63 -11.56 18.77 1.90
N GLY A 64 -10.59 19.26 2.67
CA GLY A 64 -9.24 18.68 2.72
C GLY A 64 -9.20 17.28 3.32
N ALA A 65 -10.01 17.00 4.35
CA ALA A 65 -10.13 15.66 4.93
C ALA A 65 -10.70 14.65 3.93
N LYS A 66 -11.75 15.05 3.20
CA LYS A 66 -12.33 14.23 2.13
C LYS A 66 -11.29 13.93 1.06
N ARG A 67 -10.58 14.96 0.57
CA ARG A 67 -9.54 14.78 -0.45
C ARG A 67 -8.43 13.84 0.04
N HIS A 68 -7.92 14.06 1.25
CA HIS A 68 -6.85 13.24 1.83
C HIS A 68 -7.24 11.76 1.96
N PHE A 69 -8.49 11.47 2.33
CA PHE A 69 -9.01 10.11 2.34
C PHE A 69 -9.06 9.45 0.96
N GLU A 70 -9.55 10.15 -0.06
CA GLU A 70 -9.59 9.61 -1.42
C GLU A 70 -8.18 9.39 -1.99
N GLU A 71 -7.25 10.31 -1.75
CA GLU A 71 -5.85 10.17 -2.17
C GLU A 71 -5.17 8.97 -1.51
N MET A 72 -5.39 8.75 -0.20
CA MET A 72 -4.86 7.58 0.51
C MET A 72 -5.45 6.28 -0.04
N LYS A 73 -6.74 6.24 -0.39
CA LYS A 73 -7.34 5.08 -1.05
C LYS A 73 -6.67 4.80 -2.39
N LEU A 74 -6.44 5.83 -3.21
CA LEU A 74 -5.76 5.67 -4.49
C LEU A 74 -4.34 5.12 -4.32
N GLN A 75 -3.59 5.60 -3.33
CA GLN A 75 -2.25 5.09 -3.02
C GLN A 75 -2.27 3.62 -2.60
N LEU A 76 -3.27 3.20 -1.82
CA LEU A 76 -3.42 1.79 -1.42
C LEU A 76 -3.80 0.90 -2.61
N LEU A 77 -4.68 1.36 -3.49
CA LEU A 77 -5.03 0.66 -4.72
C LEU A 77 -3.81 0.49 -5.64
N ASP A 78 -3.01 1.55 -5.81
CA ASP A 78 -1.75 1.51 -6.58
C ASP A 78 -0.73 0.55 -5.96
N ALA A 79 -0.65 0.49 -4.63
CA ALA A 79 0.17 -0.47 -3.91
C ALA A 79 -0.35 -1.92 -3.98
N GLY A 80 -1.50 -2.16 -4.63
CA GLY A 80 -2.08 -3.49 -4.83
C GLY A 80 -2.93 -3.99 -3.67
N PHE A 81 -3.44 -3.10 -2.83
CA PHE A 81 -4.46 -3.43 -1.84
C PHE A 81 -5.86 -3.30 -2.46
N ALA A 82 -6.80 -4.14 -2.01
CA ALA A 82 -8.23 -3.90 -2.26
C ALA A 82 -8.85 -3.25 -1.02
N VAL A 83 -9.42 -2.05 -1.20
CA VAL A 83 -10.15 -1.36 -0.13
C VAL A 83 -11.59 -1.85 -0.14
N VAL A 84 -12.00 -2.56 0.92
CA VAL A 84 -13.33 -3.19 1.00
C VAL A 84 -14.29 -2.40 1.91
N PRO A 85 -15.57 -2.23 1.52
CA PRO A 85 -16.56 -1.56 2.36
C PRO A 85 -16.81 -2.29 3.69
N VAL A 86 -17.25 -1.53 4.70
CA VAL A 86 -17.69 -2.09 5.98
C VAL A 86 -18.83 -3.09 5.78
N GLY A 87 -18.73 -4.25 6.44
CA GLY A 87 -19.71 -5.34 6.31
C GLY A 87 -19.39 -6.33 5.20
N THR A 88 -18.40 -6.05 4.34
CA THR A 88 -17.87 -7.04 3.41
C THR A 88 -16.82 -7.88 4.12
N ARG A 89 -17.01 -9.21 4.19
CA ARG A 89 -15.96 -10.10 4.68
C ARG A 89 -14.85 -10.15 3.62
N PRO A 90 -13.59 -9.83 3.96
CA PRO A 90 -12.47 -10.06 3.05
C PRO A 90 -12.47 -11.54 2.66
N GLN A 91 -12.77 -11.85 1.40
CA GLN A 91 -12.68 -13.22 0.91
C GLN A 91 -11.24 -13.47 0.50
N CYS A 92 -10.49 -14.12 1.38
CA CYS A 92 -9.21 -14.71 1.04
C CYS A 92 -9.52 -16.16 0.67
N SER A 93 -9.58 -16.47 -0.61
CA SER A 93 -9.62 -17.85 -1.08
C SER A 93 -8.25 -18.48 -0.77
N GLY A 94 -8.11 -18.98 0.47
CA GLY A 94 -7.16 -20.05 0.70
C GLY A 94 -7.51 -21.17 -0.28
N SER A 95 -6.56 -21.54 -1.13
CA SER A 95 -6.69 -22.64 -2.08
C SER A 95 -7.42 -23.81 -1.42
N GLU A 96 -8.56 -24.21 -1.98
CA GLU A 96 -9.14 -25.54 -1.76
C GLU A 96 -8.04 -26.57 -2.02
N VAL A 97 -7.42 -27.08 -0.96
CA VAL A 97 -6.68 -28.32 -1.06
C VAL A 97 -7.73 -29.41 -0.94
N ALA A 98 -8.27 -29.82 -2.08
CA ALA A 98 -9.03 -31.04 -2.19
C ALA A 98 -8.15 -32.20 -1.70
N SER A 99 -8.43 -32.71 -0.49
CA SER A 99 -7.94 -34.03 -0.09
C SER A 99 -9.07 -35.01 -0.34
N LYS A 100 -8.89 -35.80 -1.39
CA LYS A 100 -9.63 -37.03 -1.66
C LYS A 100 -9.19 -38.11 -0.68
#